data_AF-A0A3D9UL53-F1
#
_entry.id   AF-A0A3D9UL53-F1
#
_cell.length_a   1.000
_cell.length_b   1.000
_cell.length_c   1.000
_cell.angle_alpha   90.00
_cell.angle_beta   90.00
_cell.angle_gamma   90.00
#
_symmetry.space_group_name_H-M   'P 1'
#
loop_
_entity.id
_entity.type
_entity.pdbx_description
1 polymer ?
#
loop_
_entity_poly.entity_id
_entity_poly.type
_entity_poly.pdbx_seq_one_letter_code
_entity_poly.pdbx_strand_id
1 'polypeptide(L)'
;MVNVGNDCYMDLRNGKIYGIYDDPKPIDGVSPWLGCSDPVAERVTVISTSPDERTVRTFKVKYSDGDYATFDISPIYKNIPNYARGYINSLIKQDAKIKLTSRLCGSGGFPTFVAAER
;
A
#
# COMPACT_ATOMS: atom_id res chain seq x y z
N MET A 1 -4.97 8.06 12.90
CA MET A 1 -4.03 6.99 12.54
C MET A 1 -3.92 6.00 13.70
N VAL A 2 -4.17 4.73 13.43
CA VAL A 2 -4.16 3.63 14.40
C VAL A 2 -3.04 2.68 13.99
N ASN A 3 -2.16 2.30 14.92
CA ASN A 3 -1.21 1.23 14.68
C ASN A 3 -2.01 -0.09 14.62
N VAL A 4 -1.96 -0.77 13.48
CA VAL A 4 -2.73 -1.98 13.24
C VAL A 4 -1.82 -3.19 13.10
N GLY A 5 -0.62 -3.20 13.69
CA GLY A 5 0.29 -4.33 13.63
C GLY A 5 1.71 -3.91 13.29
N ASN A 6 2.65 -4.84 13.50
CA ASN A 6 4.08 -4.70 13.24
C ASN A 6 4.31 -3.95 11.93
N ASP A 7 4.59 -2.65 12.08
CA ASP A 7 5.03 -1.76 11.03
C ASP A 7 3.95 -1.34 10.02
N CYS A 8 2.67 -1.38 10.41
CA CYS A 8 1.57 -0.86 9.60
C CYS A 8 0.67 0.09 10.39
N TYR A 9 0.29 1.19 9.75
CA TYR A 9 -0.70 2.13 10.26
C TYR A 9 -1.89 2.24 9.32
N MET A 10 -3.08 2.38 9.89
CA MET A 10 -4.29 2.69 9.15
C MET A 10 -4.92 3.96 9.68
N ASP A 11 -5.36 4.84 8.78
CA ASP A 11 -6.16 5.99 9.17
C ASP A 11 -7.64 5.65 9.09
N LEU A 12 -8.20 5.25 10.23
CA LEU A 12 -9.61 4.91 10.40
C LEU A 12 -10.32 6.03 11.16
N ARG A 13 -11.37 6.61 10.58
CA ARG A 13 -12.22 7.62 11.23
C ARG A 13 -13.68 7.33 10.94
N ASN A 14 -14.52 7.27 11.98
CA ASN A 14 -15.98 7.03 11.87
C ASN A 14 -16.35 5.84 10.96
N GLY A 15 -15.66 4.70 11.11
CA GLY A 15 -15.92 3.50 10.31
C GLY A 15 -15.52 3.61 8.83
N LYS A 16 -14.69 4.60 8.47
CA LYS A 16 -14.13 4.77 7.13
C LYS A 16 -12.61 4.76 7.19
N ILE A 17 -12.01 4.21 6.14
CA ILE A 17 -10.57 4.31 5.91
C ILE A 17 -10.24 5.53 5.06
N TYR A 18 -9.12 6.15 5.40
CA TYR A 18 -8.54 7.30 4.72
C TYR A 18 -7.14 7.01 4.22
N GLY A 19 -6.44 6.05 4.83
CA GLY A 19 -5.18 5.57 4.31
C GLY A 19 -4.67 4.30 4.99
N ILE A 20 -3.74 3.66 4.31
CA ILE A 20 -2.88 2.59 4.82
C ILE A 20 -1.43 3.00 4.60
N TYR A 21 -0.57 2.73 5.57
CA TYR A 21 0.83 3.14 5.57
C TYR A 21 1.69 1.97 6.02
N ASP A 22 2.71 1.67 5.23
CA ASP A 22 3.79 0.74 5.56
C ASP A 22 4.93 1.53 6.19
N ASP A 23 5.27 1.18 7.43
CA ASP A 23 6.31 1.82 8.23
C ASP A 23 7.24 0.74 8.83
N PRO A 24 7.94 -0.03 7.97
CA PRO A 24 8.87 -1.07 8.40
C PRO A 24 9.89 -0.49 9.38
N LYS A 25 10.19 -1.24 10.44
CA LYS A 25 11.24 -0.87 11.38
C LYS A 25 12.63 -1.27 10.87
N PRO A 26 13.67 -0.50 11.19
CA PRO A 26 15.04 -0.92 10.97
C PRO A 26 15.36 -2.25 11.66
N ILE A 27 16.07 -3.13 10.96
CA ILE A 27 16.62 -4.38 11.51
C ILE A 27 18.11 -4.16 11.74
N ASP A 28 18.58 -4.36 12.96
CA ASP A 28 19.99 -4.14 13.35
C ASP A 28 20.53 -2.75 13.00
N GLY A 29 19.66 -1.73 13.06
CA GLY A 29 20.00 -0.34 12.73
C GLY A 29 20.07 -0.04 11.23
N VAL A 30 19.83 -1.04 10.37
CA VAL A 30 19.79 -0.86 8.92
C VAL A 30 18.39 -0.42 8.51
N SER A 31 18.31 0.71 7.79
CA SER A 31 17.05 1.22 7.24
C SER A 31 16.40 0.16 6.33
N PRO A 32 15.10 -0.10 6.47
CA PRO A 32 14.38 -1.03 5.58
C PRO A 32 14.28 -0.51 4.15
N TRP A 33 14.51 0.79 3.95
CA TRP A 33 14.52 1.45 2.65
C TRP A 33 15.93 1.59 2.07
N LEU A 34 16.94 0.93 2.65
CA LEU A 34 18.29 0.93 2.09
C LEU A 34 18.28 0.35 0.67
N GLY A 35 18.81 1.10 -0.29
CA GLY A 35 18.78 0.70 -1.71
C GLY A 35 17.44 0.97 -2.42
N CYS A 36 16.58 1.79 -1.81
CA CYS A 36 15.37 2.32 -2.45
C CYS A 36 15.51 3.80 -2.78
N SER A 37 14.75 4.27 -3.78
CA SER A 37 14.59 5.68 -4.07
C SER A 37 13.87 6.41 -2.94
N ASP A 38 13.89 7.75 -3.01
CA ASP A 38 12.95 8.58 -2.26
C ASP A 38 11.50 8.22 -2.59
N PRO A 39 10.57 8.42 -1.64
CA PRO A 39 9.17 8.09 -1.85
C PRO A 39 8.52 9.10 -2.79
N VAL A 40 7.79 8.60 -3.77
CA VAL A 40 7.04 9.40 -4.75
C VAL A 40 5.56 9.17 -4.53
N ALA A 41 4.78 10.26 -4.48
CA ALA A 41 3.35 10.23 -4.26
C ALA A 41 2.59 10.74 -5.48
N GLU A 42 1.71 9.91 -6.02
CA GLU A 42 1.00 10.18 -7.27
C GLU A 42 -0.47 9.73 -7.21
N ARG A 43 -1.32 10.33 -8.05
CA ARG A 43 -2.71 9.89 -8.20
C ARG A 43 -2.79 8.78 -9.23
N VAL A 44 -3.34 7.64 -8.82
CA VAL A 44 -3.48 6.46 -9.67
C VAL A 44 -4.91 5.94 -9.66
N THR A 45 -5.26 5.14 -10.66
CA THR A 45 -6.53 4.39 -10.69
C THR A 45 -6.25 2.91 -10.48
N VAL A 46 -6.91 2.29 -9.51
CA VAL A 46 -6.83 0.84 -9.29
C VAL A 46 -7.60 0.14 -10.41
N ILE A 47 -6.92 -0.75 -11.14
CA ILE A 47 -7.46 -1.47 -12.29
C ILE A 47 -7.95 -2.85 -11.88
N SER A 48 -7.24 -3.51 -10.98
CA SER A 48 -7.66 -4.82 -10.47
C SER A 48 -7.00 -5.11 -9.12
N THR A 49 -7.61 -6.01 -8.37
CA THR A 49 -7.12 -6.53 -7.09
C THR A 49 -7.06 -8.05 -7.15
N SER A 50 -6.10 -8.67 -6.45
CA SER A 50 -5.93 -10.12 -6.40
C SER A 50 -5.65 -10.59 -4.97
N PRO A 51 -6.13 -11.79 -4.56
CA PRO A 51 -7.00 -12.70 -5.32
C PRO A 51 -8.40 -12.15 -5.57
N ASP A 52 -8.93 -11.33 -4.65
CA ASP A 52 -10.21 -10.64 -4.80
C ASP A 52 -10.28 -9.38 -3.91
N GLU A 53 -11.36 -8.62 -4.02
CA GLU A 53 -11.58 -7.42 -3.22
C GLU A 53 -11.71 -7.71 -1.71
N ARG A 54 -12.05 -8.94 -1.29
CA ARG A 54 -12.18 -9.26 0.15
C ARG A 54 -10.83 -9.49 0.80
N THR A 55 -9.84 -9.91 0.02
CA THR A 55 -8.54 -10.33 0.52
C THR A 55 -7.39 -9.76 -0.30
N VAL A 56 -7.45 -8.46 -0.61
CA VAL A 56 -6.48 -7.76 -1.46
C VAL A 56 -5.05 -7.98 -0.95
N ARG A 57 -4.29 -8.77 -1.72
CA ARG A 57 -2.87 -9.07 -1.52
C ARG A 57 -2.01 -8.30 -2.49
N THR A 58 -2.44 -8.27 -3.75
CA THR A 58 -1.81 -7.44 -4.77
C THR A 58 -2.87 -6.62 -5.47
N PHE A 59 -2.46 -5.49 -6.03
CA PHE A 59 -3.33 -4.67 -6.87
C PHE A 59 -2.56 -4.04 -8.00
N LYS A 60 -3.20 -3.95 -9.16
CA LYS A 60 -2.67 -3.30 -10.35
C LYS A 60 -3.24 -1.89 -10.43
N VAL A 61 -2.39 -0.91 -10.73
CA VAL A 61 -2.80 0.48 -10.92
C VAL A 61 -2.45 0.96 -12.33
N LYS A 62 -3.11 2.04 -12.74
CA LYS A 62 -2.79 2.84 -13.90
C LYS A 62 -2.40 4.25 -13.45
N TYR A 63 -1.24 4.72 -13.93
CA TYR A 63 -0.72 6.06 -13.72
C TYR A 63 -1.34 7.06 -14.70
N SER A 64 -1.13 8.35 -14.46
CA SER A 64 -1.66 9.43 -15.31
C SER A 64 -1.04 9.48 -16.71
N ASP A 65 0.21 9.02 -16.84
CA ASP A 65 0.90 8.86 -18.13
C ASP A 65 0.40 7.66 -18.95
N GLY A 66 -0.41 6.79 -18.35
CA GLY A 66 -0.96 5.59 -18.98
C GLY A 66 -0.24 4.30 -18.63
N ASP A 67 0.89 4.37 -17.90
CA ASP A 67 1.65 3.21 -17.48
C ASP A 67 0.94 2.43 -16.37
N TYR A 68 1.39 1.20 -16.13
CA TYR A 68 0.82 0.31 -15.15
C TYR A 68 1.89 -0.28 -14.24
N ALA A 69 1.59 -0.37 -12.96
CA ALA A 69 2.39 -1.14 -12.00
C ALA A 69 1.51 -2.06 -11.17
N THR A 70 2.13 -3.11 -10.64
CA THR A 70 1.50 -4.02 -9.68
C THR A 70 2.22 -3.88 -8.36
N PHE A 71 1.45 -3.75 -7.29
CA PHE A 71 1.94 -3.62 -5.93
C PHE A 71 1.56 -4.85 -5.12
N ASP A 72 2.51 -5.36 -4.34
CA ASP A 72 2.27 -6.42 -3.36
C ASP A 72 2.20 -5.81 -1.95
N ILE A 73 1.04 -5.99 -1.31
CA ILE A 73 0.79 -5.61 0.08
C ILE A 73 0.61 -6.85 0.97
N SER A 74 0.86 -8.07 0.47
CA SER A 74 0.83 -9.31 1.25
C SER A 74 1.68 -9.26 2.52
N PRO A 75 2.89 -8.67 2.53
CA PRO A 75 3.69 -8.54 3.75
C PRO A 75 2.94 -7.78 4.85
N ILE A 76 2.28 -6.69 4.47
CA ILE A 76 1.50 -5.82 5.36
C ILE A 76 0.19 -6.50 5.76
N TYR A 77 -0.48 -7.15 4.81
CA TYR A 77 -1.77 -7.82 4.99
C TYR A 77 -1.71 -8.86 6.12
N LYS A 78 -0.61 -9.61 6.24
CA LYS A 78 -0.40 -10.57 7.33
C LYS A 78 -0.37 -9.91 8.71
N ASN A 79 0.16 -8.70 8.81
CA ASN A 79 0.32 -7.96 10.06
C ASN A 79 -0.94 -7.22 10.48
N ILE A 80 -1.86 -6.92 9.55
CA ILE A 80 -3.13 -6.24 9.83
C ILE A 80 -4.14 -7.22 10.48
N PRO A 81 -4.78 -6.91 11.62
CA PRO A 81 -5.85 -7.68 12.23
C PRO A 81 -7.03 -7.92 11.29
N ASN A 82 -7.71 -9.06 11.45
CA ASN A 82 -8.86 -9.43 10.63
C ASN A 82 -9.96 -8.36 10.58
N TYR A 83 -10.25 -7.68 11.70
CA TYR A 83 -11.26 -6.61 11.74
C TYR A 83 -10.88 -5.40 10.88
N ALA A 84 -9.58 -5.14 10.72
CA ALA A 84 -9.06 -3.99 9.98
C ALA A 84 -8.87 -4.28 8.48
N ARG A 85 -8.58 -5.54 8.12
CA ARG A 85 -8.44 -6.00 6.71
C ARG A 85 -9.66 -5.67 5.86
N GLY A 86 -10.87 -5.79 6.43
CA GLY A 86 -12.11 -5.49 5.75
C GLY A 86 -12.22 -4.04 5.25
N TYR A 87 -11.49 -3.10 5.84
CA TYR A 87 -11.50 -1.71 5.39
C TYR A 87 -10.62 -1.48 4.15
N ILE A 88 -9.63 -2.32 3.89
CA ILE A 88 -8.70 -2.16 2.74
C ILE A 88 -9.48 -2.13 1.44
N ASN A 89 -10.50 -2.99 1.30
CA ASN A 89 -11.34 -3.06 0.11
C ASN A 89 -12.12 -1.77 -0.19
N SER A 90 -12.32 -0.91 0.82
CA SER A 90 -13.05 0.34 0.64
C SER A 90 -12.15 1.46 0.13
N LEU A 91 -10.83 1.26 0.22
CA LEU A 91 -9.79 2.14 -0.30
C LEU A 91 -9.20 1.60 -1.63
N ILE A 92 -8.79 0.34 -1.63
CA ILE A 92 -8.17 -0.36 -2.76
C ILE A 92 -9.19 -1.36 -3.32
N LYS A 93 -9.91 -0.91 -4.34
CA LYS A 93 -10.89 -1.70 -5.12
C LYS A 93 -10.86 -1.25 -6.56
N GLN A 94 -11.47 -2.03 -7.45
CA GLN A 94 -11.53 -1.68 -8.86
C GLN A 94 -12.13 -0.27 -9.06
N ASP A 95 -11.52 0.49 -9.98
CA ASP A 95 -11.85 1.87 -10.35
C ASP A 95 -11.66 2.92 -9.24
N ALA A 96 -11.11 2.54 -8.08
CA ALA A 96 -10.76 3.49 -7.04
C ALA A 96 -9.65 4.42 -7.50
N LYS A 97 -9.85 5.73 -7.33
CA LYS A 97 -8.80 6.73 -7.49
C LYS A 97 -8.20 6.99 -6.11
N ILE A 98 -6.89 6.75 -6.00
CA ILE A 98 -6.16 6.89 -4.73
C ILE A 98 -4.90 7.71 -4.95
N LYS A 99 -4.43 8.34 -3.88
CA LYS A 99 -3.05 8.84 -3.81
C LYS A 99 -2.17 7.67 -3.34
N LEU A 100 -1.31 7.19 -4.21
CA LEU A 100 -0.37 6.11 -3.93
C LEU A 100 1.02 6.70 -3.70
N THR A 101 1.65 6.33 -2.59
CA THR A 101 3.06 6.59 -2.32
C THR A 101 3.85 5.30 -2.49
N SER A 102 4.90 5.34 -3.29
CA SER A 102 5.76 4.19 -3.58
C SER A 102 7.24 4.57 -3.65
N ARG A 103 8.10 3.57 -3.54
CA ARG A 103 9.55 3.69 -3.80
C ARG A 103 9.97 2.70 -4.86
N LEU A 104 11.02 3.00 -5.60
CA LEU A 104 11.68 2.04 -6.48
C LEU A 104 12.83 1.39 -5.70
N CYS A 105 12.77 0.09 -5.48
CA CYS A 105 13.75 -0.64 -4.66
C CYS A 105 14.58 -1.62 -5.50
N GLY A 106 15.85 -1.77 -5.10
CA GLY A 106 16.80 -2.68 -5.75
C GLY A 106 17.31 -2.17 -7.11
N SER A 107 18.25 -2.90 -7.70
CA SER A 107 18.88 -2.51 -8.98
C SER A 107 17.94 -2.53 -10.18
N GLY A 108 16.80 -3.22 -10.07
CA GLY A 108 15.77 -3.29 -11.11
C GLY A 108 14.68 -2.24 -11.01
N GLY A 109 14.70 -1.38 -9.97
CA GLY A 109 13.68 -0.34 -9.77
C GLY A 109 12.28 -0.91 -9.54
N PHE A 110 12.15 -1.92 -8.67
CA PHE A 110 10.86 -2.56 -8.43
C PHE A 110 9.93 -1.63 -7.64
N PRO A 111 8.70 -1.38 -8.13
CA PRO A 111 7.74 -0.55 -7.43
C PRO A 111 7.32 -1.22 -6.13
N THR A 112 7.63 -0.55 -5.02
CA THR A 112 7.40 -1.02 -3.66
C THR A 112 6.41 -0.10 -2.99
N PHE A 113 5.40 -0.69 -2.36
CA PHE A 113 4.33 0.04 -1.69
C PHE A 113 4.86 0.78 -0.45
N VAL A 114 4.39 2.02 -0.22
CA VAL A 114 4.64 2.76 1.02
C VAL A 114 3.33 3.21 1.66
N ALA A 115 2.44 3.82 0.89
CA ALA A 115 1.14 4.24 1.42
C ALA A 115 0.08 4.32 0.32
N ALA A 116 -1.18 4.12 0.68
CA ALA A 116 -2.33 4.46 -0.15
C ALA A 116 -3.27 5.33 0.67
N GLU A 117 -3.76 6.41 0.07
CA GLU A 117 -4.66 7.39 0.69
C GLU A 117 -5.82 7.71 -0.25
N ARG A 118 -6.95 8.11 0.31
CA ARG A 118 -8.17 8.42 -0.44
C ARG A 118 -8.10 9.75 -1.20
#